data_AF-A0A2V4TVP5-F1
#
_entry.id   AF-A0A2V4TVP5-F1
#
_cell.length_a   1.000
_cell.length_b   1.000
_cell.length_c   1.000
_cell.angle_alpha   90.00
_cell.angle_beta   90.00
_cell.angle_gamma   90.00
#
_symmetry.space_group_name_H-M   'P 1'
#
loop_
_entity.id
_entity.type
_entity.pdbx_description
1 polymer ?
#
loop_
_entity_poly.entity_id
_entity_poly.type
_entity_poly.pdbx_seq_one_letter_code
_entity_poly.pdbx_strand_id
1 'polypeptide(L)'
;MSPLLEFLATLPQFHADRLACKVVHIGTGCVLSVADGGLSPPAAMLSASWPGQTESEALTLEGLDAINFYMREARTYGAEVASINRAIAALDHAMGGETAFSEAVHSRDSFMGVPRNR
;
A
#
# COMPACT_ATOMS: atom_id res chain seq x y z
N MET A 1 2.43 3.03 -13.23
CA MET A 1 2.65 3.25 -11.78
C MET A 1 3.37 2.03 -11.21
N SER A 2 4.04 2.10 -10.06
CA SER A 2 4.69 0.91 -9.48
C SER A 2 3.65 -0.10 -8.96
N PRO A 3 3.99 -1.40 -8.89
CA PRO A 3 3.12 -2.44 -8.31
C PRO A 3 2.52 -2.07 -6.95
N LEU A 4 3.35 -1.50 -6.08
CA LEU A 4 2.98 -1.09 -4.73
C LEU A 4 1.93 0.04 -4.73
N LEU A 5 2.10 1.04 -5.59
CA LEU A 5 1.12 2.12 -5.70
C LEU A 5 -0.18 1.64 -6.38
N GLU A 6 -0.11 0.73 -7.36
CA GLU A 6 -1.30 0.13 -7.96
C GLU A 6 -2.09 -0.66 -6.92
N PHE A 7 -1.41 -1.38 -6.03
CA PHE A 7 -2.04 -2.04 -4.89
C PHE A 7 -2.76 -1.03 -3.98
N LEU A 8 -2.05 0.01 -3.50
CA LEU A 8 -2.65 1.01 -2.61
C LEU A 8 -3.84 1.71 -3.26
N ALA A 9 -3.80 1.94 -4.56
CA ALA A 9 -4.89 2.51 -5.35
C ALA A 9 -6.18 1.65 -5.37
N THR A 10 -6.10 0.36 -5.02
CA THR A 10 -7.29 -0.50 -4.90
C THR A 10 -7.97 -0.40 -3.54
N LEU A 11 -7.29 0.18 -2.55
CA LEU A 11 -7.83 0.31 -1.20
C LEU A 11 -8.78 1.53 -1.12
N PRO A 12 -9.91 1.42 -0.40
CA PRO A 12 -10.98 2.41 -0.44
C PRO A 12 -10.59 3.79 0.11
N GLN A 13 -9.57 3.86 0.97
CA GLN A 13 -9.10 5.11 1.55
C GLN A 13 -8.13 5.88 0.63
N PHE A 14 -7.83 5.37 -0.57
CA PHE A 14 -6.92 6.00 -1.50
C PHE A 14 -7.60 6.45 -2.80
N HIS A 15 -7.14 7.60 -3.30
CA HIS A 15 -7.37 8.06 -4.66
C HIS A 15 -6.08 7.92 -5.47
N ALA A 16 -6.19 7.44 -6.72
CA ALA A 16 -5.01 7.22 -7.57
C ALA A 16 -4.85 8.33 -8.61
N ASP A 17 -3.70 9.01 -8.58
CA ASP A 17 -3.24 9.89 -9.65
C ASP A 17 -2.20 9.13 -10.49
N ARG A 18 -2.70 8.44 -11.52
CA ARG A 18 -1.86 7.62 -12.40
C ARG A 18 -0.93 8.44 -13.28
N LEU A 19 -1.30 9.69 -13.60
CA LEU A 19 -0.46 10.58 -14.42
C LEU A 19 0.77 11.02 -13.63
N ALA A 20 0.59 11.37 -12.36
CA ALA A 20 1.68 11.73 -11.47
C ALA A 20 2.41 10.53 -10.86
N CYS A 21 1.92 9.30 -11.11
CA CYS A 21 2.35 8.07 -10.44
C CYS A 21 2.31 8.17 -8.90
N LYS A 22 1.17 8.61 -8.36
CA LYS A 22 0.95 8.87 -6.94
C LYS A 22 -0.38 8.28 -6.48
N VAL A 23 -0.48 7.99 -5.19
CA VAL A 23 -1.77 7.77 -4.52
C VAL A 23 -1.94 8.76 -3.39
N VAL A 24 -3.17 9.18 -3.14
CA VAL A 24 -3.52 10.18 -2.13
C VAL A 24 -4.46 9.54 -1.13
N HIS A 25 -4.07 9.52 0.14
CA HIS A 25 -4.91 9.07 1.23
C HIS A 25 -6.02 10.11 1.49
N ILE A 26 -7.27 9.74 1.24
CA ILE A 26 -8.43 10.65 1.21
C ILE A 26 -8.69 11.27 2.59
N GLY A 27 -8.46 10.52 3.67
CA GLY A 27 -8.73 11.00 5.03
C GLY A 27 -7.68 11.98 5.58
N THR A 28 -6.45 11.97 5.06
CA THR A 28 -5.33 12.76 5.62
C THR A 28 -4.71 13.72 4.61
N GLY A 29 -5.02 13.57 3.32
CA GLY A 29 -4.35 14.27 2.23
C GLY A 29 -2.91 13.81 1.99
N CYS A 30 -2.44 12.75 2.67
CA CYS A 30 -1.09 12.24 2.51
C CYS A 30 -0.90 11.70 1.09
N VAL A 31 0.13 12.18 0.40
CA VAL A 31 0.51 11.76 -0.93
C VAL A 31 1.63 10.75 -0.80
N LEU A 32 1.44 9.57 -1.40
CA LEU A 32 2.43 8.52 -1.49
C LEU A 32 2.93 8.41 -2.93
N SER A 33 4.24 8.44 -3.09
CA SER A 33 4.94 8.14 -4.33
C SER A 33 6.06 7.14 -4.07
N VAL A 34 6.66 6.59 -5.12
CA VAL A 34 7.88 5.80 -4.97
C VAL A 34 9.06 6.75 -4.75
N ALA A 35 9.93 6.44 -3.78
CA ALA A 35 11.11 7.22 -3.42
C ALA A 35 12.36 6.81 -4.22
N ASP A 36 12.43 5.55 -4.66
CA ASP A 36 13.56 4.96 -5.36
C ASP A 36 13.16 4.33 -6.71
N GLY A 37 14.03 4.33 -7.71
CA GLY A 37 13.75 3.67 -9.00
C GLY A 37 13.58 2.14 -8.91
N GLY A 38 13.55 1.58 -7.70
CA GLY A 38 13.37 0.16 -7.42
C GLY A 38 11.96 -0.30 -7.80
N LEU A 39 11.88 -1.10 -8.85
CA LEU A 39 10.62 -1.71 -9.31
C LEU A 39 10.23 -2.95 -8.51
N SER A 40 11.05 -3.37 -7.53
CA SER A 40 10.84 -4.59 -6.75
C SER A 40 10.30 -4.25 -5.35
N PRO A 41 9.05 -4.65 -5.01
CA PRO A 41 8.40 -4.24 -3.76
C PRO A 41 8.93 -4.78 -2.43
N PRO A 42 9.86 -5.76 -2.32
CA PRO A 42 10.55 -5.99 -1.05
C PRO A 42 11.55 -4.88 -0.72
N ALA A 43 11.98 -4.10 -1.72
CA ALA A 43 12.97 -3.05 -1.59
C ALA A 43 12.43 -1.65 -1.93
N ALA A 44 11.18 -1.54 -2.39
CA ALA A 44 10.60 -0.27 -2.79
C ALA A 44 10.34 0.61 -1.57
N MET A 45 10.94 1.79 -1.57
CA MET A 45 10.69 2.83 -0.58
C MET A 45 9.57 3.73 -1.10
N LEU A 46 8.63 4.06 -0.23
CA LEU A 46 7.62 5.08 -0.50
C LEU A 46 8.05 6.40 0.11
N SER A 47 7.86 7.48 -0.63
CA SER A 47 7.91 8.84 -0.10
C SER A 47 6.49 9.24 0.27
N ALA A 48 6.31 9.73 1.50
CA ALA A 48 5.06 10.21 2.05
C ALA A 48 5.16 11.70 2.36
N SER A 49 4.25 12.50 1.79
CA SER A 49 4.19 13.94 2.05
C SER A 49 2.78 14.40 2.35
N TRP A 50 2.66 15.35 3.28
CA TRP A 50 1.38 15.94 3.67
C TRP A 50 1.20 17.33 3.05
N PRO A 51 -0.06 17.83 2.96
CA PRO A 51 -0.32 19.17 2.46
C PRO A 51 0.48 20.23 3.22
N GLY A 52 1.15 21.10 2.46
CA GLY A 52 1.98 22.17 3.02
C GLY A 52 3.43 21.77 3.35
N GLN A 53 3.80 20.49 3.22
CA GLN A 53 5.19 20.06 3.31
C GLN A 53 5.94 20.26 2.00
N THR A 54 7.22 20.60 2.14
CA THR A 54 8.18 20.62 1.04
C THR A 54 8.69 19.21 0.74
N GLU A 55 9.23 18.98 -0.46
CA GLU A 55 9.75 17.66 -0.85
C GLU A 55 10.89 17.17 0.06
N SER A 56 11.67 18.09 0.64
CA SER A 56 12.73 17.77 1.62
C SER A 56 12.21 17.27 2.97
N GLU A 57 10.93 17.47 3.26
CA GLU A 57 10.28 17.06 4.51
C GLU A 57 9.49 15.76 4.34
N ALA A 58 9.49 15.19 3.14
CA ALA A 58 8.80 13.94 2.86
C ALA A 58 9.45 12.79 3.65
N LEU A 59 8.61 11.98 4.28
CA LEU A 59 9.04 10.85 5.09
C LEU A 59 9.18 9.61 4.20
N THR A 60 10.27 8.87 4.36
CA THR A 60 10.46 7.62 3.63
C THR A 60 9.93 6.44 4.45
N LEU A 61 9.10 5.60 3.81
CA LEU A 61 8.49 4.41 4.38
C LEU A 61 8.95 3.17 3.61
N GLU A 62 9.19 2.07 4.31
CA GLU A 62 9.38 0.79 3.64
C GLU A 62 8.05 0.28 3.06
N GLY A 63 8.06 -0.17 1.81
CA GLY A 63 6.84 -0.54 1.09
C GLY A 63 6.03 -1.65 1.77
N LEU A 64 6.70 -2.65 2.35
CA LEU A 64 6.03 -3.74 3.08
C LEU A 64 5.37 -3.25 4.38
N ASP A 65 6.02 -2.35 5.12
CA ASP A 65 5.44 -1.75 6.32
C ASP A 65 4.24 -0.88 5.97
N ALA A 66 4.31 -0.12 4.86
CA ALA A 66 3.19 0.65 4.36
C ALA A 66 1.99 -0.23 3.97
N ILE A 67 2.22 -1.34 3.22
CA ILE A 67 1.15 -2.29 2.89
C ILE A 67 0.49 -2.83 4.16
N ASN A 68 1.29 -3.28 5.13
CA ASN A 68 0.79 -3.81 6.40
C ASN A 68 -0.08 -2.80 7.14
N PHE A 69 0.38 -1.55 7.23
CA PHE A 69 -0.35 -0.48 7.89
C PHE A 69 -1.68 -0.17 7.17
N TYR A 70 -1.64 0.06 5.85
CA TYR A 70 -2.81 0.48 5.09
C TYR A 70 -3.84 -0.63 4.90
N MET A 71 -3.43 -1.90 4.94
CA MET A 71 -4.36 -3.03 4.96
C MET A 71 -5.14 -3.13 6.28
N ARG A 72 -4.47 -2.87 7.42
CA ARG A 72 -5.14 -2.79 8.72
C ARG A 72 -6.10 -1.62 8.78
N GLU A 73 -5.68 -0.48 8.23
CA GLU A 73 -6.51 0.71 8.15
C GLU A 73 -7.74 0.51 7.25
N ALA A 74 -7.59 -0.11 6.07
CA ALA A 74 -8.69 -0.41 5.17
C ALA A 74 -9.81 -1.22 5.86
N ARG A 75 -9.45 -2.15 6.76
CA ARG A 75 -10.42 -2.90 7.58
C ARG A 75 -11.17 -2.02 8.57
N THR A 76 -10.50 -1.03 9.17
CA THR A 76 -11.13 -0.03 10.04
C THR A 76 -12.17 0.78 9.27
N TYR A 77 -11.86 1.14 8.01
CA TYR A 77 -12.80 1.80 7.10
C TYR A 77 -13.87 0.86 6.50
N GLY A 78 -13.93 -0.40 6.93
CA GLY A 78 -14.98 -1.33 6.51
C GLY A 78 -14.77 -1.94 5.13
N ALA A 79 -13.53 -2.00 4.63
CA ALA A 79 -13.23 -2.71 3.40
C ALA A 79 -13.68 -4.17 3.48
N GLU A 80 -14.41 -4.62 2.46
CA GLU A 80 -14.82 -6.02 2.35
C GLU A 80 -13.62 -6.93 2.15
N VAL A 81 -13.69 -8.13 2.73
CA VAL A 81 -12.66 -9.18 2.58
C VAL A 81 -12.36 -9.48 1.11
N ALA A 82 -13.39 -9.49 0.25
CA ALA A 82 -13.22 -9.69 -1.18
C ALA A 82 -12.39 -8.56 -1.84
N SER A 83 -12.54 -7.31 -1.40
CA SER A 83 -11.74 -6.18 -1.89
C SER A 83 -10.28 -6.30 -1.46
N ILE A 84 -10.05 -6.71 -0.22
CA ILE A 84 -8.71 -6.96 0.34
C ILE A 84 -8.00 -8.09 -0.42
N ASN A 85 -8.69 -9.19 -0.70
CA ASN A 85 -8.14 -10.30 -1.48
C ASN A 85 -7.88 -9.94 -2.95
N ARG A 86 -8.72 -9.09 -3.55
CA ARG A 86 -8.45 -8.54 -4.89
C ARG A 86 -7.20 -7.66 -4.91
N ALA A 87 -7.00 -6.86 -3.86
CA ALA A 87 -5.79 -6.05 -3.71
C ALA A 87 -4.57 -6.96 -3.62
N ILE A 88 -4.58 -7.98 -2.75
CA ILE A 88 -3.51 -8.98 -2.62
C ILE A 88 -3.19 -9.64 -3.97
N ALA A 89 -4.21 -10.12 -4.68
CA ALA A 89 -4.02 -10.75 -5.99
C ALA A 89 -3.42 -9.79 -7.04
N ALA A 90 -3.80 -8.50 -6.99
CA ALA A 90 -3.21 -7.48 -7.85
C ALA A 90 -1.73 -7.24 -7.50
N LEU A 91 -1.38 -7.28 -6.22
CA LEU A 91 0.01 -7.19 -5.76
C LEU A 91 0.82 -8.41 -6.22
N ASP A 92 0.33 -9.63 -6.00
CA ASP A 92 1.01 -10.86 -6.44
C ASP A 92 1.24 -10.89 -7.95
N HIS A 93 0.22 -10.50 -8.73
CA HIS A 93 0.34 -10.38 -10.17
C HIS A 93 1.41 -9.34 -10.57
N ALA A 94 1.37 -8.16 -9.96
CA ALA A 94 2.31 -7.09 -10.26
C ALA A 94 3.74 -7.39 -9.77
N MET A 95 3.90 -8.33 -8.83
CA MET A 95 5.18 -8.82 -8.33
C MET A 95 5.69 -10.07 -9.04
N GLY A 96 4.94 -10.63 -9.99
CA GLY A 96 5.32 -11.82 -10.74
C GLY A 96 5.28 -13.12 -9.92
N GLY A 97 4.52 -13.16 -8.82
CA GLY A 97 4.37 -14.35 -7.98
C GLY A 97 3.82 -14.06 -6.59
N GLU A 98 3.77 -15.11 -5.77
CA GLU A 98 3.31 -15.02 -4.38
C GLU A 98 4.20 -14.07 -3.56
N THR A 99 3.58 -13.04 -2.96
CA THR A 99 4.16 -12.16 -1.96
C THR A 99 3.97 -12.66 -0.53
N ALA A 100 4.61 -11.98 0.43
CA ALA A 100 4.36 -12.19 1.87
C ALA A 100 2.90 -11.91 2.30
N PHE A 101 2.08 -11.37 1.41
CA PHE A 101 0.66 -11.10 1.64
C PHE A 101 -0.28 -12.05 0.88
N SER A 102 0.26 -13.04 0.15
CA SER A 102 -0.53 -13.96 -0.70
C SER A 102 -1.57 -14.79 0.06
N GLU A 103 -1.43 -14.92 1.38
CA GLU A 103 -2.42 -15.63 2.18
C GLU A 103 -3.77 -14.91 2.10
N ALA A 104 -4.76 -15.62 1.56
CA ALA A 104 -6.11 -15.11 1.45
C ALA A 104 -6.68 -14.77 2.83
N VAL A 105 -7.28 -13.59 2.94
CA VAL A 105 -8.02 -13.18 4.12
C VAL A 105 -9.35 -13.94 4.13
N HIS A 106 -9.54 -14.81 5.12
CA HIS A 106 -10.74 -15.66 5.23
C HIS A 106 -11.87 -15.05 6.05
N SER A 107 -11.56 -14.12 6.95
CA SER A 107 -12.57 -13.40 7.72
C SER A 107 -12.10 -11.97 7.97
N ARG A 108 -13.05 -11.10 8.33
CA ARG A 108 -12.71 -9.73 8.73
C ARG A 108 -11.71 -9.71 9.87
N ASP A 109 -11.54 -10.78 10.65
CA ASP A 109 -10.65 -10.85 11.82
C ASP A 109 -9.32 -11.59 11.57
N SER A 110 -9.21 -12.36 10.47
CA SER A 110 -8.10 -13.30 10.24
C SER A 110 -6.78 -12.68 9.80
N PHE A 111 -6.76 -11.43 9.32
CA PHE A 111 -5.52 -10.82 8.81
C PHE A 111 -4.73 -10.12 9.92
N MET A 112 -3.93 -10.89 10.66
CA MET A 112 -2.88 -10.36 11.52
C MET A 112 -1.62 -10.23 10.66
N GLY A 113 -1.52 -9.14 9.88
CA GLY A 113 -0.42 -8.93 8.91
C GLY A 113 0.95 -9.36 9.44
N VAL A 114 1.79 -9.88 8.54
CA VAL A 114 3.04 -10.63 8.79
C VAL A 114 3.67 -10.29 10.14
N PRO A 115 3.76 -11.25 11.09
CA PRO A 115 4.49 -11.03 12.33
C PRO A 115 5.92 -10.61 11.99
N ARG A 116 6.36 -9.46 12.53
CA ARG A 116 7.78 -9.10 12.49
C ARG A 116 8.54 -10.21 13.20
N ASN A 117 9.32 -11.00 12.47
CA ASN A 117 10.38 -11.80 13.09
C ASN A 117 11.31 -10.81 13.79
N ARG A 118 11.41 -10.96 15.12
CA ARG A 118 12.37 -10.23 15.96
C ARG A 118 13.79 -10.62 15.61
#